data_AF-A0A970VK42-F1
#
_entry.id   AF-A0A970VK42-F1
#
_cell.length_a   1.000
_cell.length_b   1.000
_cell.length_c   1.000
_cell.angle_alpha   90.00
_cell.angle_beta   90.00
_cell.angle_gamma   90.00
#
_symmetry.space_group_name_H-M   'P 1'
#
loop_
_entity.id
_entity.type
_entity.pdbx_description
1 polymer ?
#
loop_
_entity_poly.entity_id
_entity_poly.type
_entity_poly.pdbx_seq_one_letter_code
_entity_poly.pdbx_strand_id
1 'polypeptide(L)'
;MKKHFRILALLLLTTMLMPTVLACATTTGYPAHWHTDVFPQTYWDVMDELIPSPDALPDLIETWKEEFGEDIYFWPYEYKAAAYALEEIDGTSICGIPAEDDMQKDKAVELAWSQFRTDAKGIYEASLMDEMIALYTFRYQYNGKDYDHIWTFEFVTDGEKTYGDCKIDAKTGEFITHAAEIGNG
;
A
#
# COMPACT_ATOMS: atom_id res chain seq x y z
N MET A 1 17.58 62.90 -20.00
CA MET A 1 16.89 61.65 -20.41
C MET A 1 17.92 60.59 -20.76
N LYS A 2 17.84 59.42 -20.10
CA LYS A 2 18.46 58.12 -20.43
C LYS A 2 20.00 58.04 -20.42
N LYS A 3 20.55 57.49 -19.33
CA LYS A 3 21.90 56.91 -19.29
C LYS A 3 21.82 55.44 -19.72
N HIS A 4 22.71 55.06 -20.64
CA HIS A 4 22.84 53.71 -21.18
C HIS A 4 23.51 52.75 -20.19
N PHE A 5 22.90 51.58 -20.04
CA PHE A 5 23.47 50.37 -19.44
C PHE A 5 24.27 49.61 -20.51
N ARG A 6 25.47 49.14 -20.18
CA ARG A 6 26.06 47.95 -20.80
C ARG A 6 26.73 47.08 -19.74
N ILE A 7 26.41 45.81 -19.86
CA ILE A 7 26.71 44.64 -19.04
C ILE A 7 28.16 44.19 -19.31
N LEU A 8 28.86 43.70 -18.28
CA LEU A 8 29.81 42.61 -18.45
C LEU A 8 29.64 41.61 -17.31
N ALA A 9 29.43 40.36 -17.69
CA ALA A 9 29.12 39.21 -16.85
C ALA A 9 30.37 38.61 -16.20
N LEU A 10 30.20 38.01 -15.02
CA LEU A 10 31.05 36.90 -14.57
C LEU A 10 30.16 35.84 -13.93
N LEU A 11 30.07 34.69 -14.62
CA LEU A 11 29.45 33.46 -14.15
C LEU A 11 30.21 32.91 -12.95
N LEU A 12 29.49 32.58 -11.88
CA LEU A 12 29.89 31.54 -10.94
C LEU A 12 28.80 30.46 -10.98
N LEU A 13 29.17 29.34 -11.59
CA LEU A 13 28.39 28.12 -11.67
C LEU A 13 28.34 27.51 -10.26
N THR A 14 27.21 27.64 -9.58
CA THR A 14 26.92 26.81 -8.41
C THR A 14 25.83 25.84 -8.84
N THR A 15 26.23 24.61 -9.11
CA THR A 15 25.33 23.47 -9.26
C THR A 15 24.61 23.29 -7.92
N MET A 16 23.47 23.95 -7.75
CA MET A 16 22.49 23.54 -6.77
C MET A 16 21.91 22.22 -7.28
N LEU A 17 22.23 21.12 -6.60
CA LEU A 17 21.33 19.98 -6.53
C LEU A 17 19.97 20.55 -6.11
N MET A 18 19.01 20.53 -7.03
CA MET A 18 17.63 20.72 -6.64
C MET A 18 17.27 19.53 -5.74
N PRO A 19 16.78 19.75 -4.52
CA PRO A 19 15.97 18.73 -3.90
C PRO A 19 14.82 18.47 -4.86
N THR A 20 14.54 17.21 -5.14
CA THR A 20 13.28 16.81 -5.75
C THR A 20 12.19 17.25 -4.77
N VAL A 21 11.67 18.47 -4.96
CA VAL A 21 10.55 18.98 -4.17
C VAL A 21 9.35 18.17 -4.62
N LEU A 22 8.90 17.30 -3.74
CA LEU A 22 7.62 16.62 -3.76
C LEU A 22 6.53 17.69 -4.02
N ALA A 23 5.99 17.73 -5.23
CA ALA A 23 4.73 18.42 -5.49
C ALA A 23 3.64 17.52 -4.88
N CYS A 24 2.69 17.94 -4.05
CA CYS A 24 2.10 19.24 -3.81
C CYS A 24 1.68 19.28 -2.32
N ALA A 25 2.43 19.96 -1.46
CA ALA A 25 1.99 20.20 -0.09
C ALA A 25 0.78 21.16 -0.14
N THR A 26 -0.39 20.67 0.30
CA THR A 26 -1.51 21.56 0.63
C THR A 26 -1.09 22.50 1.77
N THR A 27 -1.90 23.51 2.12
CA THR A 27 -1.59 24.39 3.26
C THR A 27 -1.44 23.64 4.60
N THR A 28 -1.82 22.36 4.66
CA THR A 28 -1.70 21.48 5.82
C THR A 28 -0.49 20.55 5.76
N GLY A 29 0.29 20.54 4.67
CA GLY A 29 1.43 19.63 4.48
C GLY A 29 1.04 18.23 4.00
N TYR A 30 -0.23 17.86 4.09
CA TYR A 30 -0.73 16.59 3.56
C TYR A 30 -0.85 16.63 2.03
N PRO A 31 -0.80 15.46 1.36
CA PRO A 31 -1.11 15.33 -0.05
C PRO A 31 -2.52 15.82 -0.38
N ALA A 32 -2.74 16.22 -1.63
CA ALA A 32 -4.03 16.74 -2.09
C ALA A 32 -5.19 15.73 -1.99
N HIS A 33 -4.88 14.42 -1.92
CA HIS A 33 -5.87 13.36 -1.77
C HIS A 33 -6.27 13.07 -0.31
N TRP A 34 -5.64 13.72 0.67
CA TRP A 34 -5.98 13.54 2.08
C TRP A 34 -7.41 14.01 2.37
N HIS A 35 -8.18 13.22 3.11
CA HIS A 35 -9.60 13.46 3.39
C HIS A 35 -10.49 13.63 2.14
N THR A 36 -10.13 13.00 1.02
CA THR A 36 -11.03 12.91 -0.14
C THR A 36 -12.15 11.89 0.08
N ASP A 37 -13.28 12.11 -0.60
CA ASP A 37 -14.44 11.21 -0.59
C ASP A 37 -14.20 9.87 -1.31
N VAL A 38 -12.98 9.63 -1.81
CA VAL A 38 -12.58 8.35 -2.43
C VAL A 38 -12.56 7.22 -1.40
N PHE A 39 -12.20 7.54 -0.16
CA PHE A 39 -12.11 6.58 0.93
C PHE A 39 -13.20 6.84 1.98
N PRO A 40 -13.68 5.79 2.67
CA PRO A 40 -14.62 5.96 3.76
C PRO A 40 -13.98 6.76 4.90
N GLN A 41 -14.80 7.45 5.71
CA GLN A 41 -14.30 8.21 6.85
C GLN A 41 -13.48 7.34 7.83
N THR A 42 -13.84 6.06 7.98
CA THR A 42 -13.11 5.11 8.83
C THR A 42 -11.65 4.90 8.38
N TYR A 43 -11.35 5.04 7.09
CA TYR A 43 -9.97 5.02 6.59
C TYR A 43 -9.20 6.22 7.14
N TRP A 44 -9.77 7.42 7.02
CA TRP A 44 -9.13 8.66 7.45
C TRP A 44 -8.97 8.74 8.97
N ASP A 45 -9.93 8.22 9.74
CA ASP A 45 -9.84 8.20 11.20
C ASP A 45 -8.60 7.39 11.67
N VAL A 46 -8.32 6.25 11.01
CA VAL A 46 -7.12 5.45 11.30
C VAL A 46 -5.85 6.14 10.81
N MET A 47 -5.88 6.77 9.63
CA MET A 47 -4.74 7.51 9.10
C MET A 47 -4.36 8.69 10.01
N ASP A 48 -5.34 9.42 10.53
CA ASP A 48 -5.10 10.56 11.44
C ASP A 48 -4.59 10.10 12.81
N GLU A 49 -4.94 8.88 13.26
CA GLU A 49 -4.38 8.27 14.47
C GLU A 49 -2.91 7.82 14.25
N LEU A 50 -2.62 7.20 13.11
CA LEU A 50 -1.27 6.71 12.79
C LEU A 50 -0.31 7.82 12.39
N ILE A 51 -0.79 8.87 11.71
CA ILE A 51 0.00 9.97 11.13
C ILE A 51 -0.47 11.29 11.75
N PRO A 52 0.01 11.62 12.96
CA PRO A 52 -0.40 12.84 13.67
C PRO A 52 0.01 14.12 12.94
N SER A 53 0.99 14.04 12.04
CA SER A 53 1.36 15.10 11.10
C SER A 53 2.14 14.53 9.92
N PRO A 54 2.12 15.17 8.74
CA PRO A 54 2.90 14.73 7.57
C PRO A 54 4.41 14.67 7.86
N ASP A 55 4.92 15.60 8.66
CA ASP A 55 6.34 15.71 9.01
C ASP A 55 6.83 14.55 9.91
N ALA A 56 5.91 13.84 10.57
CA ALA A 56 6.24 12.72 11.45
C ALA A 56 6.44 11.41 10.68
N LEU A 57 5.99 11.30 9.42
CA LEU A 57 5.99 10.02 8.72
C LEU A 57 7.39 9.40 8.58
N PRO A 58 8.47 10.14 8.22
CA PRO A 58 9.79 9.52 8.09
C PRO A 58 10.24 8.81 9.38
N ASP A 59 10.03 9.44 10.54
CA ASP A 59 10.40 8.87 11.83
C ASP A 59 9.48 7.68 12.21
N LEU A 60 8.19 7.77 11.86
CA LEU A 60 7.24 6.66 12.06
C LEU A 60 7.59 5.45 11.19
N ILE A 61 7.98 5.66 9.94
CA ILE A 61 8.40 4.59 9.02
C ILE A 61 9.62 3.85 9.57
N GLU A 62 10.62 4.57 10.10
CA GLU A 62 11.76 3.92 10.75
C GLU A 62 11.32 3.14 12.01
N THR A 63 10.38 3.67 12.79
CA THR A 63 9.80 2.95 13.93
C THR A 63 9.07 1.67 13.50
N TRP A 64 8.29 1.72 12.42
CA TRP A 64 7.55 0.57 11.90
C TRP A 64 8.48 -0.47 11.28
N LYS A 65 9.60 -0.05 10.68
CA LYS A 65 10.66 -0.98 10.24
C LYS A 65 11.28 -1.72 11.42
N GLU A 66 11.53 -1.04 12.53
CA GLU A 66 12.04 -1.68 13.75
C GLU A 66 11.02 -2.66 14.34
N GLU A 67 9.72 -2.36 14.25
CA GLU A 67 8.65 -3.18 14.85
C GLU A 67 8.25 -4.37 13.98
N PHE A 68 8.10 -4.16 12.67
CA PHE A 68 7.52 -5.12 11.72
C PHE A 68 8.52 -5.67 10.72
N GLY A 69 9.76 -5.15 10.70
CA GLY A 69 10.80 -5.49 9.75
C GLY A 69 10.89 -4.52 8.57
N GLU A 70 12.00 -4.59 7.82
CA GLU A 70 12.27 -3.68 6.69
C GLU A 70 11.31 -3.83 5.51
N ASP A 71 10.71 -5.02 5.35
CA ASP A 71 9.82 -5.30 4.24
C ASP A 71 8.36 -4.97 4.59
N ILE A 72 7.85 -3.93 3.92
CA ILE A 72 6.46 -3.46 4.02
C ILE A 72 5.42 -4.54 3.70
N TYR A 73 5.76 -5.58 2.93
CA TYR A 73 4.82 -6.67 2.64
C TYR A 73 4.43 -7.47 3.90
N PHE A 74 5.23 -7.41 4.96
CA PHE A 74 4.97 -8.11 6.23
C PHE A 74 4.24 -7.24 7.25
N TRP A 75 4.07 -5.95 6.99
CA TRP A 75 3.43 -5.03 7.94
C TRP A 75 1.92 -5.31 8.07
N PRO A 76 1.26 -4.86 9.14
CA PRO A 76 -0.21 -4.85 9.19
C PRO A 76 -0.78 -3.89 8.14
N TYR A 77 -1.99 -4.15 7.64
CA TYR A 77 -2.52 -3.47 6.45
C TYR A 77 -2.75 -1.96 6.68
N GLU A 78 -3.05 -1.54 7.90
CA GLU A 78 -3.19 -0.13 8.28
C GLU A 78 -1.87 0.63 8.10
N TYR A 79 -0.76 0.02 8.50
CA TYR A 79 0.58 0.60 8.39
C TYR A 79 1.08 0.62 6.95
N LYS A 80 0.73 -0.42 6.15
CA LYS A 80 0.93 -0.37 4.70
C LYS A 80 0.17 0.81 4.11
N ALA A 81 -1.12 0.93 4.40
CA ALA A 81 -1.95 2.02 3.90
C ALA A 81 -1.36 3.39 4.28
N ALA A 82 -0.92 3.57 5.53
CA ALA A 82 -0.28 4.79 6.01
C ALA A 82 1.02 5.12 5.27
N ALA A 83 1.89 4.13 5.05
CA ALA A 83 3.13 4.31 4.29
C ALA A 83 2.87 4.71 2.83
N TYR A 84 1.85 4.13 2.19
CA TYR A 84 1.45 4.49 0.82
C TYR A 84 0.63 5.78 0.74
N ALA A 85 0.00 6.23 1.83
CA ALA A 85 -0.90 7.38 1.82
C ALA A 85 -0.19 8.72 1.56
N LEU A 86 1.14 8.80 1.68
CA LEU A 86 1.89 10.01 1.31
C LEU A 86 2.48 9.97 -0.10
N GLU A 87 2.37 8.83 -0.80
CA GLU A 87 2.79 8.72 -2.19
C GLU A 87 1.73 9.30 -3.13
N GLU A 88 2.13 9.70 -4.34
CA GLU A 88 1.19 10.11 -5.36
C GLU A 88 0.34 8.89 -5.76
N ILE A 89 -0.92 8.92 -5.35
CA ILE A 89 -1.88 7.89 -5.69
C ILE A 89 -2.14 7.99 -7.20
N ASP A 90 -1.74 6.97 -7.96
CA ASP A 90 -2.05 6.86 -9.40
C ASP A 90 -3.55 6.68 -9.69
N GLY A 91 -4.35 6.57 -8.62
CA GLY A 91 -5.80 6.50 -8.62
C GLY A 91 -6.35 5.13 -9.00
N THR A 92 -5.49 4.18 -9.42
CA THR A 92 -5.92 2.90 -9.99
C THR A 92 -5.92 1.77 -8.99
N SER A 93 -4.98 1.75 -8.05
CA SER A 93 -4.88 0.73 -7.01
C SER A 93 -4.23 1.29 -5.77
N ILE A 94 -4.97 1.30 -4.67
CA ILE A 94 -4.57 2.05 -3.49
C ILE A 94 -4.63 1.17 -2.27
N CYS A 95 -3.54 1.09 -1.51
CA CYS A 95 -3.51 0.38 -0.24
C CYS A 95 -4.51 1.03 0.73
N GLY A 96 -5.39 0.20 1.27
CA GLY A 96 -6.58 0.63 1.96
C GLY A 96 -6.74 0.01 3.34
N ILE A 97 -7.77 0.49 4.02
CA ILE A 97 -8.36 -0.09 5.22
C ILE A 97 -9.79 -0.47 4.86
N PRO A 98 -10.26 -1.69 5.19
CA PRO A 98 -11.63 -2.10 4.92
C PRO A 98 -12.63 -1.17 5.61
N ALA A 99 -13.73 -0.85 4.92
CA ALA A 99 -14.88 -0.21 5.52
C ALA A 99 -15.55 -1.14 6.54
N GLU A 100 -16.42 -0.59 7.39
CA GLU A 100 -17.13 -1.37 8.42
C GLU A 100 -18.00 -2.50 7.83
N ASP A 101 -18.58 -2.26 6.65
CA ASP A 101 -19.41 -3.23 5.93
C ASP A 101 -18.62 -4.20 5.04
N ASP A 102 -17.30 -4.01 4.92
CA ASP A 102 -16.43 -4.94 4.21
C ASP A 102 -16.12 -6.18 5.08
N MET A 103 -15.76 -7.26 4.40
CA MET A 103 -15.15 -8.40 5.04
C MET A 103 -13.86 -8.00 5.76
N GLN A 104 -13.80 -8.28 7.06
CA GLN A 104 -12.64 -7.96 7.90
C GLN A 104 -11.51 -9.00 7.73
N LYS A 105 -10.28 -8.59 8.03
CA LYS A 105 -9.04 -9.34 7.81
C LYS A 105 -9.12 -10.80 8.26
N ASP A 106 -9.55 -11.07 9.49
CA ASP A 106 -9.56 -12.44 10.03
C ASP A 106 -10.46 -13.38 9.21
N LYS A 107 -11.59 -12.89 8.73
CA LYS A 107 -12.49 -13.68 7.88
C LYS A 107 -11.91 -13.88 6.48
N ALA A 108 -11.29 -12.86 5.93
CA ALA A 108 -10.65 -12.93 4.61
C ALA A 108 -9.46 -13.91 4.62
N VAL A 109 -8.63 -13.89 5.67
CA VAL A 109 -7.52 -14.83 5.88
C VAL A 109 -8.03 -16.28 5.97
N GLU A 110 -9.10 -16.52 6.73
CA GLU A 110 -9.72 -17.85 6.84
C GLU A 110 -10.16 -18.37 5.47
N LEU A 111 -10.86 -17.54 4.69
CA LEU A 111 -11.33 -17.90 3.36
C LEU A 111 -10.18 -18.14 2.39
N ALA A 112 -9.17 -17.27 2.38
CA ALA A 112 -7.98 -17.38 1.54
C ALA A 112 -7.26 -18.71 1.80
N TRP A 113 -7.00 -19.05 3.06
CA TRP A 113 -6.36 -20.32 3.42
C TRP A 113 -7.20 -21.54 3.03
N SER A 114 -8.52 -21.48 3.21
CA SER A 114 -9.42 -22.56 2.82
C SER A 114 -9.37 -22.83 1.32
N GLN A 115 -9.36 -21.77 0.51
CA GLN A 115 -9.29 -21.88 -0.94
C GLN A 115 -7.91 -22.35 -1.39
N PHE A 116 -6.83 -21.75 -0.88
CA PHE A 116 -5.47 -22.16 -1.21
C PHE A 116 -5.20 -23.63 -0.89
N ARG A 117 -5.62 -24.14 0.27
CA ARG A 117 -5.47 -25.56 0.61
C ARG A 117 -6.27 -26.48 -0.31
N THR A 118 -7.38 -26.00 -0.87
CA THR A 118 -8.18 -26.73 -1.86
C THR A 118 -7.42 -26.82 -3.18
N ASP A 119 -6.88 -25.69 -3.65
CA ASP A 119 -6.16 -25.59 -4.92
C ASP A 119 -4.79 -26.29 -4.87
N ALA A 120 -4.09 -26.21 -3.73
CA ALA A 120 -2.79 -26.83 -3.49
C ALA A 120 -2.84 -28.35 -3.31
N LYS A 121 -4.05 -28.94 -3.22
CA LYS A 121 -4.22 -30.35 -2.91
C LYS A 121 -3.59 -31.24 -3.99
N GLY A 122 -2.56 -31.98 -3.60
CA GLY A 122 -1.80 -32.85 -4.51
C GLY A 122 -0.72 -32.12 -5.32
N ILE A 123 -0.54 -30.82 -5.10
CA ILE A 123 0.54 -30.00 -5.63
C ILE A 123 1.64 -29.83 -4.56
N TYR A 124 1.24 -29.46 -3.34
CA TYR A 124 2.13 -29.26 -2.21
C TYR A 124 1.88 -30.27 -1.09
N GLU A 125 2.96 -30.67 -0.43
CA GLU A 125 2.90 -31.49 0.77
C GLU A 125 2.34 -30.70 1.95
N ALA A 126 1.64 -31.37 2.85
CA ALA A 126 1.03 -30.73 4.02
C ALA A 126 2.05 -30.01 4.90
N SER A 127 3.24 -30.60 5.10
CA SER A 127 4.30 -29.99 5.91
C SER A 127 4.80 -28.66 5.34
N LEU A 128 4.87 -28.53 4.01
CA LEU A 128 5.25 -27.28 3.37
C LEU A 128 4.16 -26.21 3.57
N MET A 129 2.89 -26.59 3.47
CA MET A 129 1.77 -25.66 3.71
C MET A 129 1.68 -25.19 5.17
N ASP A 130 2.18 -25.96 6.12
CA ASP A 130 2.23 -25.59 7.54
C ASP A 130 3.38 -24.62 7.87
N GLU A 131 4.40 -24.53 7.01
CA GLU A 131 5.51 -23.55 7.10
C GLU A 131 5.17 -22.21 6.43
N MET A 132 4.10 -22.17 5.64
CA MET A 132 3.71 -20.99 4.89
C MET A 132 2.97 -19.97 5.76
N ILE A 133 3.11 -18.70 5.39
CA ILE A 133 2.31 -17.60 5.90
C ILE A 133 1.50 -16.98 4.76
N ALA A 134 0.40 -16.33 5.11
CA ALA A 134 -0.37 -15.53 4.17
C ALA A 134 0.02 -14.05 4.36
N LEU A 135 0.69 -13.48 3.37
CA LEU A 135 0.80 -12.03 3.25
C LEU A 135 -0.54 -11.50 2.76
N TYR A 136 -0.96 -10.34 3.27
CA TYR A 136 -2.25 -9.77 2.91
C TYR A 136 -2.17 -8.26 2.73
N THR A 137 -2.95 -7.75 1.79
CA THR A 137 -3.12 -6.31 1.56
C THR A 137 -4.57 -6.05 1.16
N PHE A 138 -5.19 -5.05 1.78
CA PHE A 138 -6.49 -4.54 1.33
C PHE A 138 -6.26 -3.41 0.33
N ARG A 139 -7.02 -3.40 -0.76
CA ARG A 139 -6.89 -2.40 -1.82
C ARG A 139 -8.25 -1.87 -2.27
N TYR A 140 -8.28 -0.56 -2.53
CA TYR A 140 -9.30 0.08 -3.36
C TYR A 140 -8.79 0.08 -4.79
N GLN A 141 -9.46 -0.63 -5.70
CA GLN A 141 -9.05 -0.74 -7.10
C GLN A 141 -10.07 -0.09 -8.03
N TYR A 142 -9.68 0.94 -8.77
CA TYR A 142 -10.59 1.64 -9.67
C TYR A 142 -10.93 0.79 -10.90
N ASN A 143 -12.22 0.58 -11.14
CA ASN A 143 -12.71 -0.24 -12.26
C ASN A 143 -13.22 0.59 -13.46
N GLY A 144 -13.00 1.91 -13.45
CA GLY A 144 -13.51 2.82 -14.49
C GLY A 144 -14.84 3.50 -14.15
N LYS A 145 -15.48 3.11 -13.04
CA LYS A 145 -16.71 3.73 -12.53
C LYS A 145 -16.66 3.99 -11.03
N ASP A 146 -16.17 3.02 -10.28
CA ASP A 146 -16.09 3.03 -8.82
C ASP A 146 -14.82 2.28 -8.37
N TYR A 147 -14.63 2.13 -7.07
CA TYR A 147 -13.56 1.32 -6.49
C TYR A 147 -14.10 -0.04 -6.05
N ASP A 148 -13.47 -1.10 -6.55
CA ASP A 148 -13.62 -2.45 -6.01
C ASP A 148 -12.84 -2.54 -4.70
N HIS A 149 -13.40 -3.22 -3.71
CA HIS A 149 -12.78 -3.42 -2.39
C HIS A 149 -12.20 -4.82 -2.36
N ILE A 150 -10.88 -4.95 -2.38
CA ILE A 150 -10.22 -6.23 -2.68
C ILE A 150 -9.24 -6.58 -1.58
N TRP A 151 -9.39 -7.79 -1.01
CA TRP A 151 -8.30 -8.44 -0.30
C TRP A 151 -7.41 -9.20 -1.28
N THR A 152 -6.12 -8.94 -1.23
CA THR A 152 -5.10 -9.72 -1.96
C THR A 152 -4.29 -10.53 -0.95
N PHE A 153 -4.04 -11.79 -1.28
CA PHE A 153 -3.23 -12.70 -0.49
C PHE A 153 -2.13 -13.32 -1.34
N GLU A 154 -0.96 -13.50 -0.73
CA GLU A 154 0.14 -14.30 -1.27
C GLU A 154 0.58 -15.31 -0.21
N PHE A 155 0.76 -16.56 -0.63
CA PHE A 155 1.20 -17.64 0.26
C PHE A 155 2.68 -17.89 0.06
N VAL A 156 3.46 -17.52 1.08
CA VAL A 156 4.93 -17.52 1.01
C VAL A 156 5.54 -18.36 2.13
N THR A 157 6.78 -18.77 1.96
CA THR A 157 7.62 -19.27 3.06
C THR A 157 8.67 -18.22 3.45
N ASP A 158 9.44 -18.48 4.50
CA ASP A 158 10.52 -17.60 5.04
C ASP A 158 11.63 -17.25 4.01
N GLY A 159 11.62 -17.89 2.83
CA GLY A 159 12.48 -17.53 1.70
C GLY A 159 11.82 -16.61 0.66
N GLU A 160 10.69 -15.97 1.01
CA GLU A 160 9.89 -15.05 0.17
C GLU A 160 9.41 -15.64 -1.15
N LYS A 161 9.47 -16.97 -1.29
CA LYS A 161 8.96 -17.64 -2.48
C LYS A 161 7.45 -17.72 -2.41
N THR A 162 6.78 -17.17 -3.42
CA THR A 162 5.32 -17.28 -3.57
C THR A 162 4.94 -18.63 -4.17
N TYR A 163 4.01 -19.32 -3.51
CA TYR A 163 3.46 -20.62 -3.90
C TYR A 163 2.00 -20.55 -4.35
N GLY A 164 1.42 -19.36 -4.28
CA GLY A 164 0.10 -19.08 -4.80
C GLY A 164 -0.38 -17.73 -4.32
N ASP A 165 -1.48 -17.30 -4.91
CA ASP A 165 -2.15 -16.06 -4.57
C ASP A 165 -3.66 -16.25 -4.63
N CYS A 166 -4.37 -15.31 -4.02
CA CYS A 166 -5.78 -15.11 -4.34
C CYS A 166 -6.20 -13.66 -4.13
N LYS A 167 -7.30 -13.30 -4.80
CA LYS A 167 -7.99 -12.03 -4.62
C LYS A 167 -9.44 -12.30 -4.28
N ILE A 168 -9.92 -11.65 -3.23
CA ILE A 168 -11.28 -11.79 -2.72
C ILE A 168 -11.96 -10.42 -2.79
N ASP A 169 -13.14 -10.38 -3.41
CA ASP A 169 -14.02 -9.23 -3.32
C ASP A 169 -14.53 -9.10 -1.88
N ALA A 170 -14.21 -7.99 -1.22
CA ALA A 170 -14.49 -7.82 0.20
C ALA A 170 -15.97 -7.54 0.50
N LYS A 171 -16.77 -7.16 -0.51
CA LYS A 171 -18.21 -6.92 -0.35
C LYS A 171 -19.00 -8.23 -0.40
N THR A 172 -18.56 -9.19 -1.19
CA THR A 172 -19.29 -10.43 -1.48
C THR A 172 -18.63 -11.68 -0.91
N GLY A 173 -17.32 -11.66 -0.71
CA GLY A 173 -16.50 -12.82 -0.39
C GLY A 173 -16.23 -13.73 -1.58
N GLU A 174 -16.58 -13.31 -2.80
CA GLU A 174 -16.30 -14.09 -4.01
C GLU A 174 -14.81 -13.99 -4.39
N PHE A 175 -14.24 -15.09 -4.86
CA PHE A 175 -12.88 -15.12 -5.39
C PHE A 175 -12.85 -14.51 -6.78
N ILE A 176 -12.05 -13.46 -6.95
CA ILE A 176 -11.77 -12.81 -8.24
C ILE A 176 -10.71 -13.62 -8.98
N THR A 177 -9.63 -13.98 -8.28
CA THR A 177 -8.57 -14.88 -8.76
C THR A 177 -8.14 -15.79 -7.62
N HIS A 178 -7.66 -16.98 -7.95
CA HIS A 178 -7.01 -17.89 -7.01
C HIS A 178 -6.15 -18.89 -7.78
N ALA A 179 -4.93 -19.14 -7.29
CA ALA A 179 -4.02 -20.10 -7.88
C ALA A 179 -3.07 -20.68 -6.83
N ALA A 180 -2.78 -21.98 -6.93
CA ALA A 180 -1.74 -22.67 -6.17
C ALA A 180 -0.57 -23.02 -7.10
N GLU A 181 0.08 -21.97 -7.63
CA GLU A 181 1.19 -22.08 -8.55
C GLU A 181 2.35 -21.20 -8.08
N ILE A 182 3.59 -21.61 -8.39
CA ILE A 182 4.76 -20.80 -8.08
C ILE A 182 4.73 -19.56 -8.98
N GLY A 183 4.47 -18.40 -8.38
CA GLY A 183 4.65 -17.09 -9.02
C GLY A 183 6.13 -16.68 -9.04
N ASN A 184 6.51 -15.76 -9.93
CA ASN A 184 7.88 -15.25 -9.98
C ASN A 184 8.19 -14.13 -8.97
N GLY A 185 7.21 -13.69 -8.17
CA GLY A 185 7.33 -12.45 -7.40
C GLY A 185 7.30 -11.23 -8.30
#